data_AF-A0A512DJN3-F1
#
_entry.id   AF-A0A512DJN3-F1
#
_cell.length_a   1.000
_cell.length_b   1.000
_cell.length_c   1.000
_cell.angle_alpha   90.00
_cell.angle_beta   90.00
_cell.angle_gamma   90.00
#
_symmetry.space_group_name_H-M   'P 1'
#
loop_
_entity.id
_entity.type
_entity.pdbx_description
1 polymer ?
#
loop_
_entity_poly.entity_id
_entity_poly.type
_entity_poly.pdbx_seq_one_letter_code
_entity_poly.pdbx_strand_id
1 'polypeptide(L)'
;MAALLCSLSVVVLSVIQTSFTYEELFNDPADIIGFHPFLGLVSMLGLFGWAAAAGVCFLSYAVIRENSSPYLRRFFLAAGMLTLFLMADDAFMLHEQVLPKGFGIRERYIKLAYLAAAGAFGLVFIKQLIGNSPMILIASGLFFAASFTFDNPVVLNLLGSFESGFVLYVIEDGCKFTGILLWLTWLFRTSLQTIQARPGHRGEARGL
;
A
#
# COMPACT_ATOMS: atom_id res chain seq x y z
N MET A 1 19.51 -12.81 11.67
CA MET A 1 18.82 -13.11 12.95
C MET A 1 17.40 -12.56 12.98
N ALA A 2 17.16 -11.25 12.80
CA ALA A 2 15.81 -10.68 12.81
C ALA A 2 14.85 -11.28 11.77
N ALA A 3 15.27 -11.42 10.51
CA ALA A 3 14.43 -12.03 9.47
C ALA A 3 14.03 -13.48 9.79
N LEU A 4 14.97 -14.26 10.33
CA LEU A 4 14.73 -15.64 10.77
C LEU A 4 13.76 -15.69 11.96
N LEU A 5 13.90 -14.77 12.93
CA LEU A 5 12.96 -14.66 14.03
C LEU A 5 11.56 -14.30 13.52
N CYS A 6 11.42 -13.31 12.63
CA CYS A 6 10.12 -12.96 12.05
C CYS A 6 9.49 -14.13 11.30
N SER A 7 10.24 -14.83 10.44
CA SER A 7 9.70 -15.98 9.71
C SER A 7 9.29 -17.12 10.63
N LEU A 8 10.12 -17.44 11.64
CA LEU A 8 9.80 -18.46 12.63
C LEU A 8 8.58 -18.06 13.45
N SER A 9 8.45 -16.80 13.87
CA SER A 9 7.27 -16.31 14.59
C SER A 9 5.99 -16.53 13.78
N VAL A 10 5.99 -16.21 12.48
CA VAL A 10 4.82 -16.44 11.62
C VAL A 10 4.49 -17.91 11.55
N VAL A 11 5.48 -18.78 11.29
CA VAL A 11 5.26 -20.24 11.23
C VAL A 11 4.76 -20.79 12.56
N VAL A 12 5.37 -20.39 13.69
CA VAL A 12 4.92 -20.82 15.02
C VAL A 12 3.49 -20.36 15.27
N LEU A 13 3.16 -19.10 15.00
CA LEU A 13 1.78 -18.59 15.15
C LEU A 13 0.77 -19.35 14.29
N SER A 14 1.12 -19.69 13.05
CA SER A 14 0.28 -20.51 12.17
C SER A 14 0.06 -21.93 12.71
N VAL A 15 1.03 -22.49 13.45
CA VAL A 15 0.92 -23.84 14.03
C VAL A 15 0.16 -23.83 15.36
N ILE A 16 0.32 -22.80 16.20
CA ILE A 16 -0.30 -22.77 17.54
C ILE A 16 -1.74 -22.26 17.55
N GLN A 17 -2.17 -21.56 16.50
CA GLN A 17 -3.57 -21.15 16.37
C GLN A 17 -4.48 -22.37 16.20
N THR A 18 -5.72 -22.31 16.70
CA THR A 18 -6.67 -23.44 16.67
C THR A 18 -7.90 -23.20 15.80
N SER A 19 -7.91 -22.09 15.05
CA SER A 19 -9.06 -21.64 14.26
C SER A 19 -9.06 -22.19 12.84
N PHE A 20 -7.89 -22.55 12.31
CA PHE A 20 -7.69 -23.04 10.94
C PHE A 20 -6.89 -24.33 10.94
N THR A 21 -7.14 -25.19 9.96
CA THR A 21 -6.33 -26.37 9.66
C THR A 21 -4.98 -25.98 9.06
N TYR A 22 -4.02 -26.92 9.06
CA TYR A 22 -2.72 -26.69 8.42
C TYR A 22 -2.87 -26.51 6.91
N GLU A 23 -3.76 -27.26 6.27
CA GLU A 23 -4.02 -27.11 4.83
C GLU A 23 -4.54 -25.71 4.52
N GLU A 24 -5.49 -25.18 5.31
CA GLU A 24 -6.03 -23.82 5.12
C GLU A 24 -5.00 -22.69 5.28
N LEU A 25 -3.93 -22.90 6.05
CA LEU A 25 -2.91 -21.87 6.29
C LEU A 25 -1.68 -21.98 5.39
N PHE A 26 -1.35 -23.18 4.91
CA PHE A 26 -0.12 -23.42 4.17
C PHE A 26 -0.34 -23.67 2.66
N ASN A 27 -1.52 -24.12 2.25
CA ASN A 27 -1.84 -24.30 0.83
C ASN A 27 -2.39 -23.02 0.22
N ASP A 28 -2.29 -22.91 -1.11
CA ASP A 28 -2.85 -21.79 -1.84
C ASP A 28 -4.40 -21.80 -1.76
N PRO A 29 -5.06 -20.63 -1.57
CA PRO A 29 -6.53 -20.57 -1.51
C PRO A 29 -7.24 -21.17 -2.74
N ALA A 30 -6.63 -21.08 -3.92
CA ALA A 30 -7.18 -21.66 -5.15
C ALA A 30 -7.22 -23.19 -5.11
N ASP A 31 -6.25 -23.83 -4.46
CA ASP A 31 -6.16 -25.27 -4.29
C ASP A 31 -7.19 -25.77 -3.26
N ILE A 32 -7.31 -25.06 -2.13
CA ILE A 32 -8.25 -25.39 -1.05
C ILE A 32 -9.72 -25.29 -1.54
N ILE A 33 -10.06 -24.20 -2.23
CA ILE A 33 -11.45 -23.92 -2.63
C ILE A 33 -11.77 -24.51 -4.02
N GLY A 34 -10.76 -24.96 -4.77
CA GLY A 34 -10.93 -25.53 -6.12
C GLY A 34 -11.30 -24.50 -7.19
N PHE A 35 -10.86 -23.24 -7.02
CA PHE A 35 -11.12 -22.16 -7.97
C PHE A 35 -9.96 -21.94 -8.94
N HIS A 36 -10.24 -21.22 -10.03
CA HIS A 36 -9.21 -20.89 -11.02
C HIS A 36 -8.10 -20.03 -10.38
N PRO A 37 -6.80 -20.32 -10.62
CA PRO A 37 -5.68 -19.55 -10.04
C PRO A 37 -5.60 -18.06 -10.40
N PHE A 38 -6.46 -17.57 -11.31
CA PHE A 38 -6.52 -16.16 -11.71
C PHE A 38 -7.66 -15.41 -11.00
N LEU A 39 -8.40 -16.08 -10.11
CA LEU A 39 -9.40 -15.41 -9.30
C LEU A 39 -8.71 -14.36 -8.42
N GLY A 40 -9.18 -13.11 -8.50
CA GLY A 40 -8.54 -11.99 -7.80
C GLY A 40 -7.24 -11.48 -8.43
N LEU A 41 -6.94 -11.81 -9.70
CA LEU A 41 -5.70 -11.41 -10.39
C LEU A 41 -5.34 -9.92 -10.20
N VAL A 42 -6.30 -9.01 -10.42
CA VAL A 42 -6.05 -7.56 -10.31
C VAL A 42 -5.69 -7.17 -8.87
N SER A 43 -6.40 -7.72 -7.88
CA SER A 43 -6.11 -7.51 -6.46
C SER A 43 -4.71 -8.04 -6.09
N MET A 44 -4.35 -9.25 -6.55
CA MET A 44 -3.00 -9.82 -6.36
C MET A 44 -1.90 -8.96 -6.97
N LEU A 45 -2.09 -8.43 -8.18
CA LEU A 45 -1.14 -7.50 -8.78
C LEU A 45 -1.06 -6.18 -8.01
N GLY A 46 -2.19 -5.72 -7.43
CA GLY A 46 -2.23 -4.60 -6.50
C GLY A 46 -1.36 -4.84 -5.27
N LEU A 47 -1.47 -6.01 -4.64
CA LEU A 47 -0.63 -6.41 -3.50
C LEU A 47 0.87 -6.40 -3.85
N PHE A 48 1.25 -6.87 -5.04
CA PHE A 48 2.65 -6.76 -5.50
C PHE A 48 3.09 -5.30 -5.67
N GLY A 49 2.21 -4.43 -6.18
CA GLY A 49 2.45 -2.99 -6.28
C GLY A 49 2.68 -2.36 -4.91
N TRP A 50 1.84 -2.67 -3.93
CA TRP A 50 2.00 -2.22 -2.54
C TRP A 50 3.30 -2.73 -1.91
N ALA A 51 3.59 -4.02 -2.05
CA ALA A 51 4.81 -4.64 -1.51
C ALA A 51 6.08 -4.00 -2.10
N ALA A 52 6.09 -3.78 -3.42
CA ALA A 52 7.18 -3.08 -4.10
C ALA A 52 7.35 -1.64 -3.56
N ALA A 53 6.25 -0.92 -3.35
CA ALA A 53 6.29 0.46 -2.85
C ALA A 53 6.83 0.54 -1.42
N ALA A 54 6.38 -0.36 -0.54
CA ALA A 54 6.91 -0.47 0.82
C ALA A 54 8.40 -0.87 0.82
N GLY A 55 8.77 -1.83 -0.02
CA GLY A 55 10.16 -2.29 -0.19
C GLY A 55 11.10 -1.17 -0.64
N VAL A 56 10.70 -0.38 -1.64
CA VAL A 56 11.44 0.81 -2.09
C VAL A 56 11.66 1.77 -0.92
N CYS A 57 10.60 2.06 -0.15
CA CYS A 57 10.69 2.96 1.00
C CYS A 57 11.66 2.45 2.07
N PHE A 58 11.58 1.18 2.45
CA PHE A 58 12.49 0.61 3.46
C PHE A 58 13.93 0.55 2.98
N LEU A 59 14.15 0.28 1.69
CA LEU A 59 15.49 0.36 1.08
C LEU A 59 16.03 1.80 1.13
N SER A 60 15.23 2.80 0.75
CA SER A 60 15.63 4.21 0.84
C SER A 60 15.95 4.61 2.27
N TYR A 61 15.14 4.20 3.24
CA TYR A 61 15.39 4.42 4.67
C TYR A 61 16.72 3.83 5.12
N ALA A 62 17.05 2.61 4.69
CA ALA A 62 18.29 1.92 5.06
C ALA A 62 19.53 2.56 4.40
N VAL A 63 19.41 3.01 3.16
CA VAL A 63 20.51 3.61 2.40
C VAL A 63 20.78 5.06 2.85
N ILE A 64 19.75 5.81 3.28
CA ILE A 64 19.87 7.18 3.78
C ILE A 64 20.53 7.20 5.16
N ARG A 65 21.72 7.81 5.22
CA ARG A 65 22.45 8.04 6.46
C ARG A 65 21.71 9.06 7.32
N GLU A 66 21.54 8.73 8.59
CA GLU A 66 20.82 9.55 9.57
C GLU A 66 21.31 10.99 9.65
N ASN A 67 22.63 11.16 9.66
CA ASN A 67 23.27 12.48 9.81
C ASN A 67 23.18 13.35 8.56
N SER A 68 22.86 12.77 7.39
CA SER A 68 22.81 13.52 6.12
C SER A 68 21.43 14.09 5.83
N SER A 69 20.36 13.36 6.18
CA SER A 69 18.99 13.85 6.00
C SER A 69 17.98 13.10 6.89
N PRO A 70 17.87 13.47 8.18
CA PRO A 70 17.02 12.77 9.13
C PRO A 70 15.52 12.89 8.77
N TYR A 71 15.11 14.01 8.19
CA TYR A 71 13.74 14.22 7.73
C TYR A 71 13.36 13.25 6.59
N LEU A 72 14.21 13.13 5.55
CA LEU A 72 13.95 12.22 4.43
C LEU A 72 13.98 10.76 4.87
N ARG A 73 14.89 10.41 5.78
CA ARG A 73 14.94 9.08 6.37
C ARG A 73 13.63 8.75 7.10
N ARG A 74 13.14 9.64 7.97
CA ARG A 74 11.85 9.47 8.66
C ARG A 74 10.67 9.40 7.69
N PHE A 75 10.68 10.21 6.63
CA PHE A 75 9.68 10.17 5.58
C PHE A 75 9.60 8.78 4.94
N PHE A 76 10.72 8.22 4.47
CA PHE A 76 10.71 6.91 3.83
C PHE A 76 10.30 5.79 4.81
N LEU A 77 10.70 5.86 6.08
CA LEU A 77 10.21 4.91 7.07
C LEU A 77 8.69 4.99 7.24
N ALA A 78 8.16 6.20 7.42
CA ALA A 78 6.73 6.42 7.59
C ALA A 78 5.92 6.04 6.35
N ALA A 79 6.42 6.37 5.16
CA ALA A 79 5.79 6.02 3.88
C ALA A 79 5.77 4.49 3.68
N GLY A 80 6.86 3.81 4.01
CA GLY A 80 6.94 2.35 3.97
C GLY A 80 5.98 1.69 4.93
N MET A 81 5.89 2.18 6.18
CA MET A 81 4.96 1.66 7.19
C MET A 81 3.50 1.92 6.81
N LEU A 82 3.15 3.11 6.31
CA LEU A 82 1.81 3.41 5.82
C LEU A 82 1.42 2.49 4.65
N THR A 83 2.33 2.35 3.68
CA THR A 83 2.11 1.49 2.50
C THR A 83 1.96 0.02 2.90
N LEU A 84 2.77 -0.46 3.86
CA LEU A 84 2.66 -1.82 4.39
C LEU A 84 1.35 -2.04 5.15
N PHE A 85 0.88 -1.04 5.90
CA PHE A 85 -0.42 -1.08 6.58
C PHE A 85 -1.57 -1.20 5.57
N LEU A 86 -1.56 -0.39 4.51
CA LEU A 86 -2.55 -0.46 3.42
C LEU A 86 -2.49 -1.81 2.68
N MET A 87 -1.29 -2.35 2.45
CA MET A 87 -1.12 -3.68 1.87
C MET A 87 -1.74 -4.78 2.74
N ALA A 88 -1.48 -4.74 4.05
CA ALA A 88 -2.01 -5.73 4.99
C ALA A 88 -3.54 -5.64 5.08
N ASP A 89 -4.07 -4.43 5.02
CA ASP A 89 -5.51 -4.19 4.93
C ASP A 89 -6.14 -4.84 3.69
N ASP A 90 -5.61 -4.58 2.49
CA ASP A 90 -6.11 -5.19 1.25
C ASP A 90 -5.91 -6.72 1.25
N ALA A 91 -4.78 -7.22 1.77
CA ALA A 91 -4.47 -8.65 1.75
C ALA A 91 -5.37 -9.49 2.67
N PHE A 92 -5.75 -8.93 3.82
CA PHE A 92 -6.57 -9.61 4.82
C PHE A 92 -7.99 -9.06 4.91
N MET A 93 -8.36 -8.16 3.99
CA MET A 93 -9.67 -7.49 3.94
C MET A 93 -10.05 -6.89 5.31
N LEU A 94 -9.11 -6.19 5.95
CA LEU A 94 -9.31 -5.76 7.34
C LEU A 94 -10.49 -4.79 7.44
N HIS A 95 -10.55 -3.78 6.57
CA HIS A 95 -11.62 -2.78 6.60
C HIS A 95 -12.98 -3.29 6.10
N GLU A 96 -13.02 -4.35 5.29
CA GLU A 96 -14.26 -4.88 4.70
C GLU A 96 -14.86 -6.02 5.51
N GLN A 97 -14.01 -6.93 6.00
CA GLN A 97 -14.46 -8.17 6.65
C GLN A 97 -14.06 -8.23 8.11
N VAL A 98 -12.77 -8.14 8.43
CA VAL A 98 -12.28 -8.46 9.77
C VAL A 98 -12.77 -7.43 10.79
N LEU A 99 -12.62 -6.14 10.53
CA LEU A 99 -13.03 -5.09 11.47
C LEU A 99 -14.57 -4.93 11.54
N PRO A 100 -15.33 -4.95 10.42
CA PRO A 100 -16.79 -4.85 10.51
C PRO A 100 -17.45 -6.10 11.06
N LYS A 101 -17.12 -7.29 10.53
CA LYS A 101 -17.81 -8.53 10.90
C LYS A 101 -17.20 -9.18 12.14
N GLY A 102 -15.87 -9.12 12.30
CA GLY A 102 -15.18 -9.71 13.44
C GLY A 102 -15.25 -8.85 14.71
N PHE A 103 -15.12 -7.52 14.59
CA PHE A 103 -15.10 -6.60 15.73
C PHE A 103 -16.33 -5.70 15.86
N GLY A 104 -17.28 -5.76 14.91
CA GLY A 104 -18.51 -4.95 14.95
C GLY A 104 -18.28 -3.45 14.70
N ILE A 105 -17.11 -3.06 14.18
CA ILE A 105 -16.79 -1.65 13.93
C ILE A 105 -17.46 -1.21 12.64
N ARG A 106 -18.30 -0.17 12.69
CA ARG A 106 -18.97 0.32 11.49
C ARG A 106 -17.95 0.83 10.48
N GLU A 107 -18.12 0.41 9.23
CA GLU A 107 -17.27 0.73 8.08
C GLU A 107 -16.92 2.22 7.96
N ARG A 108 -17.89 3.12 8.20
CA ARG A 108 -17.67 4.58 8.19
C ARG A 108 -16.54 5.03 9.12
N TYR A 109 -16.37 4.39 10.28
CA TYR A 109 -15.32 4.75 11.24
C TYR A 109 -13.97 4.24 10.79
N ILE A 110 -13.93 3.08 10.16
CA ILE A 110 -12.70 2.52 9.59
C ILE A 110 -12.22 3.41 8.44
N LYS A 111 -13.12 3.73 7.50
CA LYS A 111 -12.84 4.66 6.39
C LYS A 111 -12.32 6.01 6.89
N LEU A 112 -12.95 6.58 7.93
CA LEU A 112 -12.48 7.83 8.56
C LEU A 112 -11.10 7.68 9.20
N ALA A 113 -10.81 6.57 9.86
CA ALA A 113 -9.50 6.32 10.46
C ALA A 113 -8.39 6.24 9.40
N TYR A 114 -8.67 5.61 8.26
CA TYR A 114 -7.72 5.51 7.15
C TYR A 114 -7.49 6.87 6.50
N LEU A 115 -8.56 7.64 6.27
CA LEU A 115 -8.46 9.00 5.77
C LEU A 115 -7.67 9.90 6.74
N ALA A 116 -7.89 9.75 8.04
CA ALA A 116 -7.16 10.49 9.07
C ALA A 116 -5.67 10.09 9.10
N ALA A 117 -5.35 8.80 8.98
CA ALA A 117 -3.97 8.32 8.93
C ALA A 117 -3.22 8.84 7.68
N ALA A 118 -3.85 8.73 6.50
CA ALA A 118 -3.31 9.27 5.25
C ALA A 118 -3.17 10.80 5.31
N GLY A 119 -4.15 11.50 5.87
CA GLY A 119 -4.12 12.95 6.08
C GLY A 119 -3.02 13.37 7.05
N ALA A 120 -2.85 12.67 8.17
CA ALA A 120 -1.80 12.94 9.14
C ALA A 120 -0.41 12.74 8.52
N PHE A 121 -0.20 11.65 7.77
CA PHE A 121 1.01 11.45 6.98
C PHE A 121 1.24 12.61 6.00
N GLY A 122 0.18 13.01 5.28
CA GLY A 122 0.20 14.12 4.34
C GLY A 122 0.65 15.44 4.96
N LEU A 123 0.10 15.78 6.13
CA LEU A 123 0.40 17.01 6.85
C LEU A 123 1.84 17.02 7.39
N VAL A 124 2.28 15.91 7.98
CA VAL A 124 3.63 15.79 8.55
C VAL A 124 4.71 15.91 7.47
N PHE A 125 4.46 15.36 6.28
CA PHE A 125 5.45 15.27 5.20
C PHE A 125 5.12 16.16 3.99
N ILE A 126 4.29 17.18 4.16
CA ILE A 126 3.78 18.05 3.07
C ILE A 126 4.89 18.64 2.20
N LYS A 127 6.02 19.02 2.81
CA LYS A 127 7.18 19.59 2.09
C LYS A 127 7.77 18.59 1.09
N GLN A 128 7.75 17.29 1.43
CA GLN A 128 8.27 16.25 0.56
C GLN A 128 7.28 15.93 -0.57
N LEU A 129 5.98 15.94 -0.25
CA LEU A 129 4.90 15.64 -1.19
C LEU A 129 4.80 16.68 -2.31
N ILE A 130 4.95 17.97 -1.97
CA ILE A 130 4.88 19.06 -2.94
C ILE A 130 6.19 19.19 -3.74
N GLY A 131 7.34 18.88 -3.13
CA GLY A 131 8.66 19.10 -3.73
C GLY A 131 9.03 18.15 -4.87
N ASN A 132 8.47 16.94 -4.94
CA ASN A 132 8.89 15.90 -5.89
C ASN A 132 7.74 15.51 -6.83
N SER A 133 7.85 15.90 -8.10
CA SER A 133 6.94 15.49 -9.18
C SER A 133 5.46 15.36 -8.75
N PRO A 134 4.84 16.45 -8.25
CA PRO A 134 3.53 16.40 -7.59
C PRO A 134 2.42 15.88 -8.51
N MET A 135 2.59 15.97 -9.83
CA MET A 135 1.58 15.51 -10.80
C MET A 135 1.28 14.02 -10.72
N ILE A 136 2.30 13.16 -10.49
CA ILE A 136 2.09 11.71 -10.37
C ILE A 136 1.37 11.39 -9.06
N LEU A 137 1.75 12.08 -7.98
CA LEU A 137 1.11 11.95 -6.68
C LEU A 137 -0.35 12.43 -6.71
N ILE A 138 -0.61 13.56 -7.36
CA ILE A 138 -1.98 14.08 -7.56
C ILE A 138 -2.79 13.08 -8.38
N ALA A 139 -2.24 12.56 -9.48
CA ALA A 139 -2.93 11.54 -10.27
C ALA A 139 -3.24 10.28 -9.43
N SER A 140 -2.27 9.77 -8.67
CA SER A 140 -2.48 8.66 -7.73
C SER A 140 -3.62 8.96 -6.74
N GLY A 141 -3.59 10.14 -6.11
CA GLY A 141 -4.64 10.58 -5.19
C GLY A 141 -6.02 10.70 -5.84
N LEU A 142 -6.10 11.18 -7.08
CA LEU A 142 -7.34 11.25 -7.84
C LEU A 142 -7.90 9.85 -8.15
N PHE A 143 -7.06 8.89 -8.52
CA PHE A 143 -7.48 7.51 -8.75
C PHE A 143 -7.97 6.83 -7.47
N PHE A 144 -7.30 7.04 -6.33
CA PHE A 144 -7.80 6.55 -5.04
C PHE A 144 -9.11 7.22 -4.63
N ALA A 145 -9.23 8.53 -4.83
CA ALA A 145 -10.47 9.26 -4.55
C ALA A 145 -11.62 8.76 -5.43
N ALA A 146 -11.36 8.47 -6.70
CA ALA A 146 -12.34 7.90 -7.62
C ALA A 146 -12.80 6.51 -7.15
N SER A 147 -11.87 5.61 -6.83
CA SER A 147 -12.18 4.29 -6.25
C SER A 147 -13.07 4.42 -5.00
N PHE A 148 -12.67 5.24 -4.03
CA PHE A 148 -13.47 5.47 -2.82
C PHE A 148 -14.87 6.05 -3.09
N THR A 149 -15.01 6.84 -4.15
CA THR A 149 -16.27 7.46 -4.54
C THR A 149 -17.23 6.45 -5.17
N PHE A 150 -16.72 5.55 -6.02
CA PHE A 150 -17.51 4.52 -6.69
C PHE A 150 -17.93 3.37 -5.77
N ASP A 151 -17.19 3.14 -4.68
CA ASP A 151 -17.56 2.20 -3.60
C ASP A 151 -18.80 2.64 -2.80
N ASN A 152 -19.24 3.91 -2.91
CA ASN A 152 -20.40 4.39 -2.17
C ASN A 152 -21.71 4.25 -2.97
N PRO A 153 -22.67 3.38 -2.55
CA PRO A 153 -23.91 3.16 -3.27
C PRO A 153 -24.78 4.42 -3.37
N VAL A 154 -24.68 5.35 -2.41
CA VAL A 154 -25.40 6.64 -2.47
C VAL A 154 -24.90 7.48 -3.65
N VAL A 155 -23.60 7.47 -3.92
CA VAL A 155 -23.01 8.24 -5.01
C VAL A 155 -23.38 7.65 -6.36
N LEU A 156 -23.33 6.32 -6.50
CA LEU A 156 -23.77 5.63 -7.71
C LEU A 156 -25.23 5.95 -8.06
N ASN A 157 -26.11 5.91 -7.05
CA ASN A 157 -27.53 6.26 -7.20
C ASN A 157 -27.73 7.73 -7.61
N LEU A 158 -26.94 8.66 -7.07
CA LEU A 158 -27.00 10.08 -7.43
C LEU A 158 -26.51 10.36 -8.85
N LEU A 159 -25.52 9.61 -9.34
CA LEU A 159 -24.98 9.72 -10.69
C LEU A 159 -25.90 9.10 -11.76
N GLY A 160 -27.06 8.57 -11.38
CA GLY A 160 -27.99 7.89 -12.29
C GLY A 160 -27.35 6.66 -12.97
N SER A 161 -26.25 6.17 -12.42
CA SER A 161 -25.52 5.02 -12.94
C SER A 161 -26.16 3.78 -12.35
N PHE A 162 -26.68 2.90 -13.20
CA PHE A 162 -27.14 1.59 -12.76
C PHE A 162 -25.97 0.86 -12.10
N GLU A 163 -26.22 0.17 -10.98
CA GLU A 163 -25.31 -0.79 -10.35
C GLU A 163 -25.02 -1.95 -11.32
N SER A 164 -24.29 -1.66 -12.39
CA SER A 164 -23.73 -2.66 -13.26
C SER A 164 -22.45 -3.14 -12.61
N GLY A 165 -22.24 -4.46 -12.58
CA GLY A 165 -20.99 -5.04 -12.08
C GLY A 165 -19.74 -4.46 -12.77
N PHE A 166 -19.89 -3.84 -13.94
CA PHE A 166 -18.79 -3.12 -14.59
C PHE A 166 -18.33 -1.88 -13.80
N VAL A 167 -19.25 -1.05 -13.30
CA VAL A 167 -18.85 0.17 -12.57
C VAL A 167 -18.22 -0.20 -11.22
N LEU A 168 -18.86 -1.11 -10.49
CA LEU A 168 -18.32 -1.59 -9.21
C LEU A 168 -16.98 -2.31 -9.43
N TYR A 169 -16.91 -3.39 -10.22
CA TYR A 169 -15.69 -4.19 -10.24
C TYR A 169 -14.60 -3.70 -11.19
N VAL A 170 -14.93 -3.00 -12.29
CA VAL A 170 -13.90 -2.57 -13.25
C VAL A 170 -13.44 -1.16 -12.97
N ILE A 171 -14.37 -0.24 -12.70
CA ILE A 171 -14.00 1.16 -12.45
C ILE A 171 -13.41 1.30 -11.05
N GLU A 172 -14.06 0.77 -10.01
CA GLU A 172 -13.57 0.90 -8.64
C GLU A 172 -12.19 0.22 -8.46
N ASP A 173 -12.10 -1.09 -8.73
CA ASP A 173 -10.85 -1.84 -8.55
C ASP A 173 -9.78 -1.41 -9.54
N GLY A 174 -10.16 -1.06 -10.78
CA GLY A 174 -9.24 -0.55 -11.78
C GLY A 174 -8.65 0.81 -11.40
N CYS A 175 -9.45 1.70 -10.81
CA CYS A 175 -8.98 2.96 -10.24
C CYS A 175 -8.06 2.71 -9.04
N LYS A 176 -8.43 1.80 -8.11
CA LYS A 176 -7.59 1.43 -6.96
C LYS A 176 -6.22 0.95 -7.43
N PHE A 177 -6.20 -0.04 -8.32
CA PHE A 177 -4.98 -0.61 -8.89
C PHE A 177 -4.10 0.45 -9.58
N THR A 178 -4.71 1.32 -10.38
CA THR A 178 -3.98 2.41 -11.05
C THR A 178 -3.39 3.40 -10.03
N GLY A 179 -4.14 3.73 -8.98
CA GLY A 179 -3.67 4.54 -7.86
C GLY A 179 -2.43 3.95 -7.19
N ILE A 180 -2.42 2.63 -6.95
CA ILE A 180 -1.28 1.89 -6.37
C ILE A 180 -0.04 1.99 -7.26
N LEU A 181 -0.17 1.73 -8.57
CA LEU A 181 0.97 1.79 -9.48
C LEU A 181 1.56 3.20 -9.61
N LEU A 182 0.71 4.23 -9.59
CA LEU A 182 1.16 5.62 -9.59
C LEU A 182 1.83 5.99 -8.26
N TRP A 183 1.32 5.52 -7.13
CA TRP A 183 1.93 5.67 -5.81
C TRP A 183 3.33 5.05 -5.77
N LEU A 184 3.46 3.80 -6.23
CA LEU A 184 4.74 3.11 -6.39
C LEU A 184 5.69 3.90 -7.29
N THR A 185 5.22 4.34 -8.46
CA THR A 185 6.03 5.09 -9.42
C THR A 185 6.56 6.38 -8.81
N TRP A 186 5.70 7.10 -8.07
CA TRP A 186 6.07 8.34 -7.40
C TRP A 186 7.10 8.10 -6.29
N LEU A 187 6.90 7.09 -5.44
CA LEU A 187 7.85 6.72 -4.38
C LEU A 187 9.21 6.28 -4.95
N PHE A 188 9.19 5.48 -6.01
CA PHE A 188 10.40 5.03 -6.70
C PHE A 188 11.21 6.20 -7.28
N ARG A 189 10.54 7.13 -7.98
CA ARG A 189 11.18 8.34 -8.50
C ARG A 189 11.74 9.22 -7.39
N THR A 190 10.97 9.43 -6.33
CA THR A 190 11.38 10.23 -5.17
C THR A 190 12.59 9.61 -4.47
N SER A 191 12.63 8.29 -4.35
CA SER A 191 13.77 7.52 -3.84
C SER A 191 15.02 7.74 -4.69
N LEU A 192 14.92 7.53 -6.01
CA LEU A 192 16.04 7.72 -6.93
C LEU A 192 16.61 9.13 -6.88
N GLN A 193 15.75 10.15 -6.94
CA GLN A 193 16.16 11.56 -6.86
C GLN A 193 16.87 11.86 -5.53
N THR A 194 16.33 11.36 -4.42
CA THR A 194 16.94 11.56 -3.10
C THR A 194 18.31 10.89 -2.98
N ILE A 195 18.46 9.68 -3.53
CA ILE A 195 19.72 8.94 -3.49
C ILE A 195 20.77 9.58 -4.43
N GLN A 196 20.36 10.01 -5.62
CA GLN A 196 21.25 10.63 -6.61
C GLN A 196 21.67 12.06 -6.25
N ALA A 197 20.83 12.82 -5.54
CA ALA A 197 21.16 14.17 -5.07
C ALA A 197 22.29 14.21 -4.02
N ARG A 198 22.87 13.06 -3.66
CA ARG A 198 24.02 12.98 -2.75
C ARG A 198 25.27 13.61 -3.37
N PRO A 199 25.92 14.57 -2.68
CA PRO A 199 27.26 15.01 -3.04
C PRO A 199 28.27 13.91 -2.64
N GLY A 200 28.45 12.90 -3.49
CA GLY A 200 29.37 11.79 -3.22
C GLY A 200 29.95 11.08 -4.45
N HIS A 201 29.53 11.44 -5.66
CA HIS A 201 30.01 10.82 -6.91
C HIS A 201 30.29 11.85 -8.02
N ARG A 202 30.75 13.05 -7.64
CA ARG A 202 31.25 14.06 -8.58
C ARG A 202 32.72 14.44 -8.34
N GLY A 203 33.43 13.71 -7.47
CA GLY A 203 34.75 14.09 -6.96
C GLY A 203 35.97 13.32 -7.46
N GLU A 204 35.83 12.20 -8.19
CA GLU A 204 36.99 11.34 -8.52
C GLU A 204 37.41 11.34 -10.00
N ALA A 205 36.73 12.08 -10.88
CA ALA A 205 37.04 12.09 -12.32
C ALA A 205 37.67 13.41 -12.83
N ARG A 206 38.33 14.19 -11.97
CA ARG A 206 39.08 15.41 -12.37
C ARG A 206 40.43 15.52 -11.64
N GLY A 207 41.21 14.46 -11.72
CA GLY A 207 42.53 14.44 -11.11
C GLY A 207 43.44 13.35 -11.67
N LEU A 208 43.57 13.27 -13.00
CA LEU A 208 44.73 12.74 -13.72
C LEU A 208 44.82 13.45 -15.07
#